data_AF-A0A1H5Y493-F1
#
_entry.id   AF-A0A1H5Y493-F1
#
_cell.length_a   1.000
_cell.length_b   1.000
_cell.length_c   1.000
_cell.angle_alpha   90.00
_cell.angle_beta   90.00
_cell.angle_gamma   90.00
#
_symmetry.space_group_name_H-M   'P 1'
#
loop_
_entity.id
_entity.type
_entity.pdbx_description
1 polymer ?
#
loop_
_entity_poly.entity_id
_entity_poly.type
_entity_poly.pdbx_seq_one_letter_code
_entity_poly.pdbx_strand_id
1 'polypeptide(L)'
;MKTLLKSIIGLAALAPVLLFSSCGDDNGGTKPVKPKAINITYKISTEIKDAKLESVIVSGANGRDSSISKDLKLPAEIKVRRATPPKNTEVTLKAKLDKPGKVNLEILVDNKSVKKESPTTKDAKDLATIVYKF
;
A
#
# COMPACT_ATOMS: atom_id res chain seq x y z
N MET A 1 -67.38 -20.03 8.20
CA MET A 1 -67.96 -19.54 9.47
C MET A 1 -67.03 -18.47 10.02
N LYS A 2 -67.58 -17.31 10.40
CA LYS A 2 -66.88 -16.13 10.94
C LYS A 2 -66.36 -16.40 12.36
N THR A 3 -65.22 -15.80 12.73
CA THR A 3 -64.96 -15.00 13.97
C THR A 3 -63.45 -14.68 14.03
N LEU A 4 -62.98 -13.47 13.73
CA LEU A 4 -62.93 -12.23 14.53
C LEU A 4 -62.14 -12.29 15.86
N LEU A 5 -61.02 -11.56 15.84
CA LEU A 5 -60.45 -10.69 16.89
C LEU A 5 -60.06 -11.27 18.27
N LYS A 6 -58.80 -11.03 18.66
CA LYS A 6 -58.46 -10.17 19.81
C LYS A 6 -56.95 -9.88 19.90
N SER A 7 -56.61 -8.59 19.86
CA SER A 7 -55.36 -8.01 20.32
C SER A 7 -55.01 -8.45 21.74
N ILE A 8 -53.74 -8.79 21.97
CA ILE A 8 -53.04 -8.43 23.21
C ILE A 8 -51.64 -7.98 22.81
N ILE A 9 -51.41 -6.67 22.91
CA ILE A 9 -50.07 -6.08 22.92
C ILE A 9 -49.48 -6.43 24.30
N GLY A 10 -48.55 -7.38 24.32
CA GLY A 10 -47.76 -7.71 25.50
C GLY A 10 -46.36 -7.14 25.35
N LEU A 11 -46.15 -5.95 25.90
CA LEU A 11 -44.83 -5.35 26.06
C LEU A 11 -44.11 -6.09 27.20
N ALA A 12 -43.22 -7.03 26.88
CA ALA A 12 -42.32 -7.65 27.84
C ALA A 12 -40.88 -7.27 27.49
N ALA A 13 -40.44 -6.15 28.05
CA ALA A 13 -39.02 -5.83 28.14
C ALA A 13 -38.39 -6.76 29.19
N LEU A 14 -37.66 -7.78 28.75
CA LEU A 14 -36.72 -8.51 29.59
C LEU A 14 -35.39 -8.56 28.84
N ALA A 15 -34.44 -7.79 29.36
CA ALA A 15 -33.07 -7.74 28.89
C ALA A 15 -32.45 -9.15 28.90
N PRO A 16 -31.69 -9.53 27.86
CA PRO A 16 -30.86 -10.71 27.94
C PRO A 16 -29.67 -10.40 28.87
N VAL A 17 -29.74 -10.90 30.10
CA VAL A 17 -28.53 -11.13 30.90
C VAL A 17 -27.72 -12.17 30.13
N LEU A 18 -26.70 -11.71 29.40
CA LEU A 18 -25.68 -12.57 28.81
C LEU A 18 -24.88 -13.19 29.96
N LEU A 19 -25.36 -14.32 30.46
CA LEU A 19 -24.56 -15.23 31.28
C LEU A 19 -23.47 -15.81 30.38
N PHE A 20 -22.35 -15.11 30.26
CA PHE A 20 -21.10 -15.70 29.82
C PHE A 20 -20.58 -16.60 30.93
N SER A 21 -21.11 -17.81 30.98
CA SER A 21 -20.44 -18.93 31.62
C SER A 21 -19.23 -19.28 30.75
N SER A 22 -18.05 -18.80 31.12
CA SER A 22 -16.79 -19.42 30.71
C SER A 22 -15.79 -19.35 31.85
N CYS A 23 -15.95 -20.28 32.79
CA CYS A 23 -14.86 -20.74 33.65
C CYS A 23 -13.91 -21.61 32.82
N GLY A 24 -12.61 -21.36 32.95
CA GLY A 24 -11.56 -22.32 32.64
C GLY A 24 -10.48 -21.77 31.71
N ASP A 25 -9.34 -21.43 32.31
CA ASP A 25 -7.97 -21.46 31.77
C ASP A 25 -7.70 -20.97 30.33
N ASP A 26 -6.96 -19.88 30.18
CA ASP A 26 -5.50 -19.94 30.07
C ASP A 26 -4.97 -18.52 29.83
N ASN A 27 -3.85 -18.17 30.47
CA ASN A 27 -3.19 -16.87 30.29
C ASN A 27 -2.54 -16.82 28.89
N GLY A 28 -3.34 -16.54 27.87
CA GLY A 28 -2.92 -16.58 26.47
C GLY A 28 -3.46 -15.42 25.64
N GLY A 29 -3.57 -14.23 26.23
CA GLY A 29 -3.84 -13.00 25.47
C GLY A 29 -2.72 -12.80 24.46
N THR A 30 -2.92 -13.29 23.22
CA THR A 30 -1.99 -13.08 22.12
C THR A 30 -1.93 -11.58 21.89
N LYS A 31 -0.87 -10.94 22.40
CA LYS A 31 -0.61 -9.53 22.13
C LYS A 31 -0.67 -9.35 20.61
N PRO A 32 -1.44 -8.40 20.08
CA PRO A 32 -1.50 -8.17 18.65
C PRO A 32 -0.08 -7.92 18.15
N VAL A 33 0.42 -8.81 17.27
CA VAL A 33 1.74 -8.67 16.66
C VAL A 33 1.65 -7.43 15.77
N LYS A 34 2.26 -6.33 16.23
CA LYS A 34 2.34 -5.12 15.41
C LYS A 34 3.03 -5.47 14.09
N PRO A 35 2.47 -5.07 12.92
CA PRO A 35 3.11 -5.32 11.65
C PRO A 35 4.55 -4.77 11.69
N LYS A 36 5.52 -5.61 11.30
CA LYS A 36 6.91 -5.16 11.17
C LYS A 36 6.93 -3.97 10.20
N ALA A 37 7.63 -2.90 10.56
CA ALA A 37 7.86 -1.80 9.64
C ALA A 37 9.04 -2.15 8.73
N ILE A 38 8.92 -1.85 7.45
CA ILE A 38 9.95 -2.01 6.43
C ILE A 38 10.28 -0.67 5.79
N ASN A 39 11.47 -0.58 5.21
CA ASN A 39 11.86 0.54 4.36
C ASN A 39 11.79 0.11 2.90
N ILE A 40 10.99 0.81 2.10
CA ILE A 40 11.01 0.67 0.65
C ILE A 40 11.79 1.85 0.08
N THR A 41 12.87 1.55 -0.65
CA THR A 41 13.69 2.55 -1.33
C THR A 41 13.48 2.40 -2.84
N TYR A 42 13.08 3.49 -3.48
CA TYR A 42 12.91 3.59 -4.92
C TYR A 42 14.08 4.37 -5.50
N LYS A 43 14.82 3.77 -6.44
CA LYS A 43 15.91 4.45 -7.15
C LYS A 43 15.55 4.66 -8.59
N ILE A 44 15.84 5.87 -9.09
CA ILE A 44 15.62 6.27 -10.48
C ILE A 44 16.92 6.86 -11.02
N SER A 45 17.40 6.32 -12.14
CA SER A 45 18.53 6.90 -12.88
C SER A 45 18.34 6.76 -14.37
N THR A 46 19.10 7.51 -15.16
CA THR A 46 19.11 7.42 -16.61
C THR A 46 20.47 7.88 -17.14
N GLU A 47 20.84 7.38 -18.31
CA GLU A 47 22.05 7.81 -19.04
C GLU A 47 21.75 8.95 -20.03
N ILE A 48 20.48 9.37 -20.14
CA ILE A 48 20.07 10.46 -21.02
C ILE A 48 20.67 11.76 -20.50
N LYS A 49 21.56 12.35 -21.30
CA LYS A 49 22.22 13.61 -20.96
C LYS A 49 21.21 14.73 -20.80
N ASP A 50 21.37 15.50 -19.72
CA ASP A 50 20.55 16.66 -19.37
C ASP A 50 19.05 16.33 -19.26
N ALA A 51 18.68 15.08 -18.94
CA ALA A 51 17.30 14.71 -18.66
C ALA A 51 16.87 15.24 -17.29
N LYS A 52 15.60 15.61 -17.17
CA LYS A 52 14.96 16.07 -15.94
C LYS A 52 13.84 15.12 -15.55
N LEU A 53 13.77 14.84 -14.26
CA LEU A 53 12.70 14.05 -13.67
C LEU A 53 11.55 14.98 -13.30
N GLU A 54 10.45 14.91 -14.06
CA GLU A 54 9.29 15.79 -13.88
C GLU A 54 8.39 15.33 -12.73
N SER A 55 8.19 14.01 -12.62
CA SER A 55 7.39 13.43 -11.56
C SER A 55 7.77 11.99 -11.27
N VAL A 56 7.50 11.59 -10.03
CA VAL A 56 7.61 10.23 -9.56
C VAL A 56 6.34 9.85 -8.80
N ILE A 57 5.76 8.72 -9.14
CA ILE A 57 4.62 8.14 -8.43
C ILE A 57 5.09 6.85 -7.79
N VAL A 58 4.99 6.78 -6.46
CA VAL A 58 5.36 5.58 -5.68
C VAL A 58 4.21 5.14 -4.80
N SER A 59 4.10 3.84 -4.57
CA SER A 59 3.14 3.33 -3.59
C SER A 59 3.47 3.81 -2.17
N GLY A 60 2.66 4.70 -1.64
CA GLY A 60 2.95 5.39 -0.38
C GLY A 60 2.68 4.56 0.87
N ALA A 61 3.12 5.08 2.01
CA ALA A 61 2.78 4.55 3.32
C ALA A 61 1.27 4.76 3.54
N ASN A 62 0.53 3.72 3.91
CA ASN A 62 -0.93 3.70 4.14
C ASN A 62 -1.82 3.42 2.90
N GLY A 63 -1.26 2.85 1.83
CA GLY A 63 -2.07 2.39 0.69
C GLY A 63 -2.58 3.52 -0.22
N ARG A 64 -2.09 4.74 -0.04
CA ARG A 64 -2.26 5.85 -0.98
C ARG A 64 -0.95 6.06 -1.72
N ASP A 65 -1.01 6.17 -3.04
CA ASP A 65 0.15 6.50 -3.85
C ASP A 65 0.59 7.96 -3.57
N SER A 66 1.90 8.16 -3.50
CA SER A 66 2.51 9.48 -3.37
C SER A 66 3.01 9.93 -4.74
N SER A 67 2.50 11.07 -5.20
CA SER A 67 3.04 11.78 -6.36
C SER A 67 3.99 12.86 -5.86
N ILE A 68 5.24 12.79 -6.31
CA ILE A 68 6.33 13.71 -5.97
C ILE A 68 6.70 14.41 -7.28
N SER A 69 6.70 15.74 -7.28
CA SER A 69 7.00 16.56 -8.47
C SER A 69 7.90 17.76 -8.16
N LYS A 70 8.27 17.96 -6.90
CA LYS A 70 9.12 19.08 -6.45
C LYS A 70 10.50 18.54 -6.08
N ASP A 71 11.52 19.35 -6.35
CA ASP A 71 12.91 19.12 -5.96
C ASP A 71 13.50 17.78 -6.44
N LEU A 72 12.99 17.26 -7.55
CA LEU A 72 13.47 16.03 -8.15
C LEU A 72 14.76 16.28 -8.94
N LYS A 73 15.83 15.56 -8.56
CA LYS A 73 17.11 15.54 -9.26
C LYS A 73 17.48 14.11 -9.60
N LEU A 74 18.15 13.91 -10.74
CA LEU A 74 18.67 12.62 -11.15
C LEU A 74 20.16 12.51 -10.76
N PRO A 75 20.62 11.35 -10.28
CA PRO A 75 19.81 10.20 -9.86
C PRO A 75 18.96 10.52 -8.62
N ALA A 76 17.76 9.94 -8.55
CA ALA A 76 16.82 10.14 -7.45
C ALA A 76 16.74 8.90 -6.57
N GLU A 77 16.63 9.11 -5.25
CA GLU A 77 16.38 8.08 -4.25
C GLU A 77 15.23 8.52 -3.34
N ILE A 78 14.16 7.73 -3.27
CA ILE A 78 12.98 8.02 -2.47
C ILE A 78 12.80 6.90 -1.45
N LYS A 79 12.81 7.26 -0.17
CA LYS A 79 12.65 6.31 0.94
C LYS A 79 11.28 6.45 1.57
N VAL A 80 10.56 5.33 1.66
CA VAL A 80 9.24 5.26 2.29
C VAL A 80 9.30 4.20 3.39
N ARG A 81 9.07 4.64 4.63
CA ARG A 81 8.90 3.73 5.77
C ARG A 81 7.42 3.42 5.95
N ARG A 82 7.05 2.14 5.99
CA ARG A 82 5.65 1.69 6.12
C ARG A 82 5.56 0.34 6.81
N ALA A 83 4.35 -0.04 7.24
CA ALA A 83 4.05 -1.41 7.62
C ALA A 83 4.26 -2.35 6.42
N THR A 84 4.75 -3.57 6.68
CA THR A 84 4.89 -4.62 5.65
C THR A 84 3.55 -4.83 4.93
N PRO A 85 3.50 -4.66 3.60
CA PRO A 85 2.30 -4.95 2.83
C PRO A 85 1.86 -6.42 2.98
N PRO A 86 0.56 -6.72 2.95
CA PRO A 86 0.07 -8.10 2.88
C PRO A 86 0.69 -8.84 1.68
N LYS A 87 0.79 -10.17 1.78
CA LYS A 87 1.21 -11.02 0.67
C LYS A 87 0.36 -10.74 -0.57
N ASN A 88 0.98 -10.78 -1.74
CA ASN A 88 0.40 -10.47 -3.05
C ASN A 88 0.02 -8.99 -3.25
N THR A 89 0.38 -8.09 -2.33
CA THR A 89 0.19 -6.65 -2.54
C THR A 89 1.24 -6.13 -3.49
N GLU A 90 0.82 -5.31 -4.45
CA GLU A 90 1.72 -4.67 -5.39
C GLU A 90 2.20 -3.32 -4.85
N VAL A 91 3.47 -3.03 -5.14
CA VAL A 91 4.04 -1.69 -5.03
C VAL A 91 4.56 -1.28 -6.39
N THR A 92 4.29 -0.03 -6.75
CA THR A 92 4.61 0.53 -8.06
C THR A 92 5.58 1.68 -7.90
N LEU A 93 6.48 1.81 -8.88
CA LEU A 93 7.30 2.97 -9.13
C LEU A 93 7.07 3.41 -10.57
N LYS A 94 6.58 4.64 -10.75
CA LYS A 94 6.45 5.30 -12.05
C LYS A 94 7.32 6.54 -12.07
N ALA A 95 8.09 6.74 -13.13
CA ALA A 95 8.92 7.93 -13.33
C ALA A 95 8.58 8.58 -14.67
N LYS A 96 8.45 9.91 -14.67
CA LYS A 96 8.27 10.72 -15.87
C LYS A 96 9.51 11.56 -16.11
N LEU A 97 10.10 11.42 -17.29
CA LEU A 97 11.20 12.27 -17.75
C LEU A 97 10.70 13.28 -18.78
N ASP A 98 11.42 14.39 -18.90
CA ASP A 98 11.17 15.41 -19.94
C ASP A 98 11.57 14.95 -21.35
N LYS A 99 12.35 13.86 -21.46
CA LYS A 99 12.87 13.30 -22.71
C LYS A 99 12.61 11.79 -22.79
N PRO A 100 12.33 11.25 -23.99
CA PRO A 100 12.22 9.82 -24.18
C PRO A 100 13.59 9.13 -24.06
N GLY A 101 13.59 7.88 -23.59
CA GLY A 101 14.77 7.04 -23.57
C GLY A 101 14.74 6.00 -22.46
N LYS A 102 15.91 5.40 -22.19
CA LYS A 102 16.04 4.32 -21.22
C LYS A 102 16.14 4.86 -19.79
N VAL A 103 15.26 4.38 -18.92
CA VAL A 103 15.21 4.75 -17.50
C VAL A 103 15.49 3.52 -16.66
N ASN A 104 16.44 3.60 -15.74
CA ASN A 104 16.74 2.54 -14.79
C ASN A 104 15.90 2.74 -13.53
N LEU A 105 15.08 1.75 -13.21
CA LEU A 105 14.20 1.74 -12.03
C LEU A 105 14.56 0.56 -11.13
N GLU A 106 14.65 0.82 -9.82
CA GLU A 106 14.93 -0.21 -8.83
C GLU A 106 14.09 -0.02 -7.58
N ILE A 107 13.56 -1.12 -7.06
CA ILE A 107 12.84 -1.21 -5.79
C ILE A 107 13.69 -2.05 -4.83
N LEU A 108 13.99 -1.48 -3.66
CA LEU A 108 14.65 -2.17 -2.57
C LEU A 108 13.70 -2.28 -1.37
N VAL A 109 13.66 -3.45 -0.73
CA VAL A 109 12.96 -3.68 0.53
C VAL A 109 14.00 -3.99 1.60
N ASP A 110 14.03 -3.20 2.67
CA ASP A 110 15.04 -3.27 3.73
C ASP A 110 16.48 -3.31 3.16
N ASN A 111 16.75 -2.40 2.22
CA ASN A 111 18.01 -2.26 1.48
C ASN A 111 18.41 -3.45 0.60
N LYS A 112 17.54 -4.44 0.40
CA LYS A 112 17.76 -5.54 -0.56
C LYS A 112 17.02 -5.25 -1.85
N SER A 113 17.73 -5.30 -2.97
CA SER A 113 17.11 -5.17 -4.31
C SER A 113 16.14 -6.33 -4.53
N VAL A 114 14.86 -6.01 -4.72
CA VAL A 114 13.81 -7.01 -4.99
C VAL A 114 13.34 -6.98 -6.43
N LYS A 115 13.53 -5.85 -7.11
CA LYS A 115 13.12 -5.67 -8.50
C LYS A 115 13.93 -4.55 -9.15
N LYS A 116 14.44 -4.80 -10.36
CA LYS A 116 15.20 -3.84 -11.16
C LYS A 116 14.88 -4.05 -12.63
N GLU A 117 14.52 -2.98 -13.32
CA GLU A 117 14.24 -2.99 -14.76
C GLU A 117 14.68 -1.68 -15.39
N SER A 118 14.90 -1.72 -16.70
CA SER A 118 15.31 -0.54 -17.47
C SER A 118 14.36 -0.27 -18.64
N PRO A 119 13.09 0.11 -18.38
CA PRO A 119 12.14 0.42 -19.43
C PRO A 119 12.61 1.58 -20.32
N THR A 120 12.26 1.50 -21.60
CA THR A 120 12.48 2.57 -22.58
C THR A 120 11.17 3.29 -22.84
N THR A 121 11.13 4.61 -22.60
CA THR A 121 10.01 5.48 -22.99
C THR A 121 10.20 5.94 -24.43
N LYS A 122 9.12 5.94 -25.22
CA LYS A 122 9.17 6.37 -26.63
C LYS A 122 8.82 7.85 -26.76
N ASP A 123 8.01 8.36 -25.84
CA ASP A 123 7.59 9.75 -25.77
C ASP A 123 7.84 10.34 -24.37
N ALA A 124 8.03 11.67 -24.29
CA ALA A 124 8.20 12.39 -23.01
C ALA A 124 6.92 12.38 -22.13
N LYS A 125 5.78 11.96 -22.67
CA LYS A 125 4.54 11.78 -21.92
C LYS A 125 4.46 10.42 -21.22
N ASP A 126 5.27 9.46 -21.65
CA ASP A 126 5.22 8.10 -21.14
C ASP A 126 5.76 8.03 -19.71
N LEU A 127 5.23 7.07 -18.94
CA LEU A 127 5.71 6.75 -17.62
C LEU A 127 6.52 5.46 -17.67
N ALA A 128 7.81 5.55 -17.38
CA ALA A 128 8.62 4.38 -17.06
C ALA A 128 8.06 3.75 -15.78
N THR A 129 7.59 2.50 -15.86
CA THR A 129 6.87 1.84 -14.76
C THR A 129 7.50 0.51 -14.41
N ILE A 130 7.62 0.23 -13.12
CA ILE A 130 7.99 -1.08 -12.59
C ILE A 130 7.06 -1.44 -11.43
N VAL A 131 6.69 -2.72 -11.34
CA VAL A 131 5.80 -3.25 -10.29
C VAL A 131 6.50 -4.40 -9.60
N TYR A 132 6.43 -4.41 -8.26
CA TYR A 132 6.87 -5.52 -7.43
C TYR A 132 5.71 -6.02 -6.57
N LYS A 133 5.58 -7.33 -6.45
CA LYS A 133 4.54 -8.00 -5.67
C LYS A 133 5.18 -8.68 -4.46
N PHE A 134 4.67 -8.35 -3.26
CA PHE A 134 5.13 -8.91 -1.97
C PHE A 134 4.75 -10.38 -1.79
#